data_AF-A0A1F7P8Y3-F1
#
_entry.id   AF-A0A1F7P8Y3-F1
#
_cell.length_a   1.000
_cell.length_b   1.000
_cell.length_c   1.000
_cell.angle_alpha   90.00
_cell.angle_beta   90.00
_cell.angle_gamma   90.00
#
_symmetry.space_group_name_H-M   'P 1'
#
loop_
_entity.id
_entity.type
_entity.pdbx_description
1 polymer ?
#
loop_
_entity_poly.entity_id
_entity_poly.type
_entity_poly.pdbx_seq_one_letter_code
_entity_poly.pdbx_strand_id
1 'polypeptide(L)'
;MGRLYLVADGAEIARRRRLVAPGILVEVWGDLYDLGHFWMGEQTKGYLDGVGLPLAPRLVLDPEAVSVYYGPRLCDVESLPSEESLKSRVLSAHAIGAAWLTVDQFGERTKYEPVSPADPIFYLRRPGGQTPHVWRLFRDKAEAIVYMGEYYGKDSEARDWAQSLPVEGFDELVARYGQKA
;
A
#
# COMPACT_ATOMS: atom_id res chain seq x y z
N MET A 1 -14.57 -6.26 6.58
CA MET A 1 -13.78 -6.43 5.34
C MET A 1 -13.86 -5.12 4.59
N GLY A 2 -12.71 -4.51 4.30
CA GLY A 2 -12.63 -3.25 3.54
C GLY A 2 -12.61 -3.50 2.04
N ARG A 3 -12.53 -2.43 1.24
CA ARG A 3 -12.34 -2.45 -0.22
C ARG A 3 -11.28 -1.45 -0.63
N LEU A 4 -10.52 -1.76 -1.68
CA LEU A 4 -9.59 -0.83 -2.31
C LEU A 4 -10.18 -0.36 -3.64
N TYR A 5 -10.15 0.94 -3.90
CA TYR A 5 -10.82 1.55 -5.03
C TYR A 5 -9.83 2.33 -5.90
N LEU A 6 -9.95 2.14 -7.22
CA LEU A 6 -9.33 3.00 -8.23
C LEU A 6 -10.37 3.97 -8.77
N VAL A 7 -10.10 5.27 -8.72
CA VAL A 7 -10.98 6.33 -9.24
C VAL A 7 -10.20 7.22 -10.20
N ALA A 8 -10.82 7.66 -11.30
CA ALA A 8 -10.20 8.54 -12.29
C ALA A 8 -10.87 9.92 -12.35
N ASP A 9 -10.86 10.63 -11.23
CA ASP A 9 -11.37 12.00 -11.14
C ASP A 9 -10.56 12.82 -10.13
N GLY A 10 -9.33 13.17 -10.53
CA GLY A 10 -8.42 13.93 -9.67
C GLY A 10 -8.93 15.31 -9.27
N ALA A 11 -9.65 15.99 -10.17
CA ALA A 11 -10.22 17.31 -9.91
C ALA A 11 -11.30 17.24 -8.83
N GLU A 12 -12.18 16.24 -8.92
CA GLU A 12 -13.24 16.02 -7.95
C GLU A 12 -12.68 15.58 -6.59
N ILE A 13 -11.72 14.66 -6.58
CA ILE A 13 -11.02 14.25 -5.36
C ILE A 13 -10.38 15.47 -4.68
N ALA A 14 -9.68 16.33 -5.44
CA ALA A 14 -9.05 17.54 -4.91
C ALA A 14 -10.08 18.55 -4.38
N ARG A 15 -11.23 18.70 -5.04
CA ARG A 15 -12.32 19.56 -4.57
C ARG A 15 -12.89 19.05 -3.25
N ARG A 16 -13.22 17.77 -3.18
CA ARG A 16 -13.87 17.14 -2.02
C ARG A 16 -12.98 17.05 -0.80
N ARG A 17 -11.67 16.84 -0.99
CA ARG A 17 -10.68 16.92 0.09
C ARG A 17 -10.78 18.22 0.89
N ARG A 18 -11.18 19.33 0.28
CA ARG A 18 -11.38 20.63 0.94
C ARG A 18 -12.72 20.74 1.68
N LEU A 19 -13.67 19.86 1.39
CA LEU A 19 -15.02 19.84 1.96
C LEU A 19 -15.18 18.83 3.10
N VAL A 20 -14.28 17.84 3.17
CA VAL A 20 -14.23 16.88 4.28
C VAL A 20 -13.96 17.62 5.60
N ALA A 21 -14.59 17.17 6.68
CA ALA A 21 -14.50 17.82 7.99
C ALA A 21 -13.04 17.93 8.47
N PRO A 22 -12.67 19.05 9.11
CA PRO A 22 -11.33 19.23 9.68
C PRO A 22 -10.96 18.09 10.63
N GLY A 23 -9.71 17.64 10.56
CA GLY A 23 -9.19 16.54 11.38
C GLY A 23 -9.41 15.14 10.78
N ILE A 24 -10.25 15.01 9.75
CA ILE A 24 -10.33 13.76 8.97
C ILE A 24 -9.21 13.74 7.94
N LEU A 25 -8.45 12.65 7.94
CA LEU A 25 -7.39 12.39 6.99
C LEU A 25 -7.95 11.69 5.75
N VAL A 26 -7.60 12.20 4.56
CA VAL A 26 -8.00 11.63 3.27
C VAL A 26 -6.77 11.10 2.52
N GLU A 27 -6.47 9.81 2.71
CA GLU A 27 -5.32 9.13 2.13
C GLU A 27 -5.63 8.62 0.72
N VAL A 28 -5.21 9.39 -0.29
CA VAL A 28 -5.38 9.02 -1.71
C VAL A 28 -4.02 9.04 -2.37
N TRP A 29 -3.71 7.94 -3.06
CA TRP A 29 -2.44 7.67 -3.72
C TRP A 29 -2.61 7.76 -5.22
N GLY A 30 -1.89 8.67 -5.89
CA GLY A 30 -1.89 8.73 -7.35
C GLY A 30 -1.21 7.48 -7.93
N ASP A 31 -1.84 6.89 -8.94
CA ASP A 31 -1.21 5.82 -9.71
C ASP A 31 0.03 6.38 -10.42
N LEU A 32 1.16 5.68 -10.27
CA LEU A 32 2.45 6.13 -10.79
C LEU A 32 2.60 5.89 -12.29
N TYR A 33 1.76 5.04 -12.88
CA TYR A 33 1.83 4.63 -14.28
C TYR A 33 0.63 5.17 -15.08
N ASP A 34 -0.53 5.29 -14.44
CA ASP A 34 -1.76 5.81 -15.05
C ASP A 34 -2.15 7.19 -14.49
N LEU A 35 -1.62 8.24 -15.11
CA LEU A 35 -1.90 9.62 -14.69
C LEU A 35 -3.41 9.91 -14.62
N GLY A 36 -3.81 10.59 -13.53
CA GLY A 36 -5.21 10.92 -13.26
C GLY A 36 -6.01 9.81 -12.58
N HIS A 37 -5.40 8.65 -12.33
CA HIS A 37 -5.97 7.57 -11.53
C HIS A 37 -5.45 7.60 -10.10
N PHE A 38 -6.31 7.18 -9.17
CA PHE A 38 -6.06 7.30 -7.75
C PHE A 38 -6.58 6.09 -6.97
N TRP A 39 -5.71 5.52 -6.16
CA TRP A 39 -5.97 4.42 -5.24
C TRP A 39 -6.33 4.94 -3.84
N MET A 40 -7.36 4.35 -3.24
CA MET A 40 -7.78 4.67 -1.87
C MET A 40 -8.51 3.51 -1.19
N GLY A 41 -8.47 3.49 0.14
CA GLY A 41 -9.26 2.59 0.97
C GLY A 41 -10.73 2.96 1.06
N GLU A 42 -11.54 2.03 1.58
CA GLU A 42 -12.98 2.19 1.73
C GLU A 42 -13.34 3.34 2.67
N GLN A 43 -12.58 3.49 3.76
CA GLN A 43 -12.82 4.60 4.68
C GLN A 43 -12.59 5.95 3.99
N THR A 44 -11.49 6.10 3.26
CA THR A 44 -11.18 7.35 2.53
C THR A 44 -12.23 7.62 1.45
N LYS A 45 -12.65 6.58 0.71
CA LYS A 45 -13.72 6.72 -0.28
C LYS A 45 -15.02 7.17 0.38
N GLY A 46 -15.39 6.60 1.52
CA GLY A 46 -16.58 6.96 2.28
C GLY A 46 -16.59 8.44 2.68
N TYR A 47 -15.46 8.99 3.13
CA TYR A 47 -15.36 10.42 3.44
C TYR A 47 -15.56 11.31 2.20
N LEU A 48 -15.01 10.92 1.06
CA LEU A 48 -15.17 11.66 -0.19
C LEU A 48 -16.60 11.54 -0.75
N ASP A 49 -17.21 10.37 -0.65
CA ASP A 49 -18.59 10.16 -1.07
C ASP A 49 -19.57 10.91 -0.15
N GLY A 50 -19.27 11.06 1.14
CA GLY A 50 -20.12 11.76 2.10
C GLY A 50 -20.27 13.27 1.85
N VAL A 51 -19.40 13.87 1.03
CA VAL A 51 -19.42 15.31 0.69
C VAL A 51 -19.84 15.58 -0.76
N GLY A 52 -20.46 14.60 -1.44
CA GLY A 52 -20.93 14.73 -2.82
C GLY A 52 -21.70 13.52 -3.34
N LEU A 53 -21.86 13.42 -4.66
CA LEU A 53 -22.36 12.17 -5.28
C LEU A 53 -21.28 11.08 -5.20
N PRO A 54 -21.61 9.79 -5.05
CA PRO A 54 -20.58 8.75 -4.98
C PRO A 54 -19.59 8.82 -6.15
N LEU A 55 -18.29 8.84 -5.86
CA LEU A 55 -17.25 8.76 -6.87
C LEU A 55 -17.35 7.38 -7.55
N ALA A 56 -17.51 7.36 -8.87
CA ALA A 56 -17.56 6.12 -9.63
C ALA A 56 -16.19 5.44 -9.62
N PRO A 57 -16.05 4.23 -9.03
CA PRO A 57 -14.81 3.49 -9.14
C PRO A 57 -14.66 2.97 -10.57
N ARG A 58 -13.42 2.83 -11.03
CA ARG A 58 -13.07 2.10 -12.24
C ARG A 58 -12.75 0.64 -11.94
N LEU A 59 -12.16 0.42 -10.77
CA LEU A 59 -11.76 -0.88 -10.30
C LEU A 59 -11.98 -0.94 -8.78
N VAL A 60 -12.45 -2.08 -8.32
CA VAL A 60 -12.56 -2.43 -6.90
C VAL A 60 -11.75 -3.69 -6.67
N LEU A 61 -10.92 -3.70 -5.64
CA LEU A 61 -10.09 -4.85 -5.24
C LEU A 61 -10.39 -5.25 -3.80
N ASP A 62 -10.30 -6.54 -3.54
CA ASP A 62 -10.25 -7.08 -2.19
C ASP A 62 -8.88 -6.76 -1.55
N PRO A 63 -8.82 -6.08 -0.39
CA PRO A 63 -7.55 -5.83 0.30
C PRO A 63 -6.78 -7.11 0.65
N GLU A 64 -7.44 -8.25 0.80
CA GLU A 64 -6.76 -9.53 1.10
C GLU A 64 -5.86 -10.00 -0.05
N ALA A 65 -6.09 -9.52 -1.28
CA ALA A 65 -5.24 -9.82 -2.43
C ALA A 65 -3.85 -9.16 -2.38
N VAL A 66 -3.67 -8.13 -1.53
CA VAL A 66 -2.38 -7.43 -1.35
C VAL A 66 -1.79 -7.85 -0.02
N SER A 67 -0.69 -8.59 -0.04
CA SER A 67 -0.08 -9.14 1.18
C SER A 67 0.91 -8.17 1.83
N VAL A 68 0.94 -8.16 3.16
CA VAL A 68 1.89 -7.34 3.94
C VAL A 68 2.67 -8.25 4.91
N TYR A 69 4.00 -8.18 4.86
CA TYR A 69 4.88 -8.84 5.82
C TYR A 69 5.39 -7.82 6.85
N TYR A 70 5.16 -8.07 8.13
CA TYR A 70 5.63 -7.18 9.21
C TYR A 70 6.94 -7.62 9.85
N GLY A 71 7.31 -8.90 9.67
CA GLY A 71 8.50 -9.49 10.29
C GLY A 71 8.42 -9.67 11.81
N PRO A 72 9.39 -10.37 12.39
CA PRO A 72 9.34 -10.80 13.79
C PRO A 72 9.67 -9.69 14.81
N ARG A 73 10.26 -8.58 14.36
CA ARG A 73 10.74 -7.47 15.21
C ARG A 73 9.90 -6.20 15.06
N LEU A 74 8.62 -6.33 14.70
CA LEU A 74 7.73 -5.19 14.54
C LEU A 74 7.72 -4.33 15.81
N CYS A 75 8.03 -3.03 15.65
CA CYS A 75 8.07 -2.05 16.72
C CYS A 75 7.34 -0.77 16.32
N ASP A 76 7.20 0.17 17.26
CA ASP A 76 6.57 1.48 17.02
C ASP A 76 5.15 1.39 16.43
N VAL A 77 4.38 0.37 16.84
CA VAL A 77 3.07 0.02 16.25
C VAL A 77 2.07 1.17 16.21
N GLU A 78 2.15 2.10 17.16
CA GLU A 78 1.29 3.30 17.20
C GLU A 78 1.54 4.27 16.05
N SER A 79 2.71 4.18 15.40
CA SER A 79 3.08 4.95 14.22
C SER A 79 2.81 4.22 12.90
N LEU A 80 2.29 2.98 12.94
CA LEU A 80 1.96 2.25 11.72
C LEU A 80 0.80 2.90 10.96
N PRO A 81 0.93 3.08 9.64
CA PRO A 81 -0.15 3.58 8.81
C PRO A 81 -1.36 2.65 8.86
N SER A 82 -2.51 3.16 8.42
CA SER A 82 -3.65 2.28 8.16
C SER A 82 -3.24 1.24 7.10
N GLU A 83 -3.67 0.00 7.27
CA GLU A 83 -3.37 -1.06 6.31
C GLU A 83 -4.01 -0.76 4.94
N GLU A 84 -5.19 -0.12 4.92
CA GLU A 84 -5.82 0.35 3.69
C GLU A 84 -4.95 1.35 2.92
N SER A 85 -4.34 2.31 3.62
CA SER A 85 -3.45 3.30 3.00
C SER A 85 -2.16 2.65 2.50
N LEU A 86 -1.56 1.75 3.29
CA LEU A 86 -0.39 0.99 2.86
C LEU A 86 -0.68 0.18 1.60
N LYS A 87 -1.77 -0.58 1.57
CA LYS A 87 -2.15 -1.40 0.41
C LYS A 87 -2.51 -0.54 -0.80
N SER A 88 -3.19 0.60 -0.60
CA SER A 88 -3.44 1.57 -1.67
C SER A 88 -2.13 2.13 -2.25
N ARG A 89 -1.13 2.41 -1.41
CA ARG A 89 0.21 2.84 -1.84
C ARG A 89 0.96 1.74 -2.61
N VAL A 90 0.80 0.47 -2.23
CA VAL A 90 1.35 -0.68 -2.96
C VAL A 90 0.73 -0.75 -4.36
N LEU A 91 -0.60 -0.71 -4.45
CA LEU A 91 -1.31 -0.74 -5.73
C LEU A 91 -0.98 0.46 -6.63
N SER A 92 -0.77 1.64 -6.04
CA SER A 92 -0.39 2.85 -6.81
C SER A 92 0.95 2.72 -7.55
N ALA A 93 1.80 1.78 -7.14
CA ALA A 93 3.06 1.45 -7.80
C ALA A 93 3.02 0.11 -8.54
N HIS A 94 1.82 -0.38 -8.87
CA HIS A 94 1.58 -1.64 -9.56
C HIS A 94 2.31 -2.81 -8.88
N ALA A 95 2.23 -2.84 -7.55
CA ALA A 95 2.84 -3.86 -6.73
C ALA A 95 1.79 -4.81 -6.13
N ILE A 96 2.25 -6.00 -5.73
CA ILE A 96 1.39 -7.10 -5.24
C ILE A 96 1.50 -7.33 -3.73
N GLY A 97 2.49 -6.71 -3.08
CA GLY A 97 2.66 -6.78 -1.64
C GLY A 97 3.75 -5.85 -1.13
N ALA A 98 3.93 -5.82 0.18
CA ALA A 98 5.00 -5.06 0.83
C ALA A 98 5.55 -5.77 2.08
N ALA A 99 6.82 -5.51 2.39
CA ALA A 99 7.47 -5.91 3.62
C ALA A 99 7.88 -4.68 4.45
N TRP A 100 7.71 -4.78 5.76
CA TRP A 100 8.21 -3.82 6.73
C TRP A 100 9.71 -4.04 6.95
N LEU A 101 10.51 -3.00 6.67
CA LEU A 101 11.97 -3.04 6.73
C LEU A 101 12.56 -2.02 7.72
N THR A 102 11.75 -1.46 8.62
CA THR A 102 12.24 -0.37 9.52
C THR A 102 13.40 -0.85 10.38
N VAL A 103 13.34 -2.10 10.84
CA VAL A 103 14.38 -2.77 11.60
C VAL A 103 14.78 -4.03 10.86
N ASP A 104 16.07 -4.22 10.64
CA ASP A 104 16.61 -5.38 9.96
C ASP A 104 16.67 -6.63 10.86
N GLN A 105 17.17 -7.74 10.31
CA GLN A 105 17.30 -9.01 11.04
C GLN A 105 18.21 -8.92 12.29
N PHE A 106 19.16 -7.98 12.30
CA PHE A 106 20.10 -7.76 13.39
C PHE A 106 19.55 -6.81 14.46
N GLY A 107 18.38 -6.20 14.23
CA GLY A 107 17.80 -5.22 15.13
C GLY A 107 18.27 -3.79 14.87
N GLU A 108 18.97 -3.55 13.76
CA GLU A 108 19.43 -2.22 13.38
C GLU A 108 18.38 -1.51 12.52
N ARG A 109 18.30 -0.18 12.69
CA ARG A 109 17.38 0.62 11.90
C ARG A 109 17.89 0.75 10.47
N THR A 110 17.09 0.32 9.51
CA THR A 110 17.44 0.46 8.09
C THR A 110 17.58 1.94 7.73
N LYS A 111 18.73 2.29 7.15
CA LYS A 111 18.99 3.62 6.60
C LYS A 111 18.84 3.54 5.09
N TYR A 112 17.76 4.10 4.57
CA TYR A 112 17.51 4.20 3.14
C TYR A 112 16.88 5.55 2.82
N GLU A 113 17.33 6.24 1.79
CA GLU A 113 16.73 7.49 1.34
C GLU A 113 16.13 7.28 -0.05
N PRO A 114 14.79 7.16 -0.16
CA PRO A 114 14.12 7.08 -1.45
C PRO A 114 14.35 8.36 -2.25
N VAL A 115 14.73 8.21 -3.51
CA VAL A 115 14.98 9.32 -4.43
C VAL A 115 13.75 9.62 -5.31
N SER A 116 12.83 8.67 -5.42
CA SER A 116 11.63 8.80 -6.25
C SER A 116 10.43 8.07 -5.64
N PRO A 117 9.18 8.51 -5.88
CA PRO A 117 7.98 7.73 -5.57
C PRO A 117 7.93 6.35 -6.22
N ALA A 118 8.66 6.14 -7.33
CA ALA A 118 8.76 4.86 -8.01
C ALA A 118 9.77 3.89 -7.37
N ASP A 119 10.53 4.35 -6.38
CA ASP A 119 11.45 3.50 -5.65
C ASP A 119 10.69 2.37 -4.96
N PRO A 120 11.23 1.13 -4.96
CA PRO A 120 10.59 0.01 -4.28
C PRO A 120 10.64 0.18 -2.76
N ILE A 121 11.53 1.02 -2.23
CA ILE A 121 11.60 1.33 -0.80
C ILE A 121 11.04 2.72 -0.56
N PHE A 122 10.14 2.84 0.41
CA PHE A 122 9.47 4.10 0.74
C PHE A 122 9.22 4.26 2.24
N TYR A 123 9.01 5.50 2.65
CA TYR A 123 8.58 5.82 4.00
C TYR A 123 7.06 5.95 4.08
N LEU A 124 6.47 5.34 5.10
CA LEU A 124 5.06 5.56 5.42
C LEU A 124 4.84 5.49 6.93
N ARG A 125 4.03 6.40 7.46
CA ARG A 125 3.62 6.45 8.86
C ARG A 125 2.16 6.83 8.97
N ARG A 126 1.55 6.48 10.10
CA ARG A 126 0.31 7.09 10.55
C ARG A 126 0.45 8.61 10.62
N PRO A 127 -0.52 9.38 10.14
CA PRO A 127 -0.53 10.80 10.41
C PRO A 127 -0.65 11.08 11.91
N GLY A 128 0.22 11.97 12.42
CA GLY A 128 0.42 12.19 13.85
C GLY A 128 1.36 11.19 14.54
N GLY A 129 1.72 10.08 13.89
CA GLY A 129 2.68 9.09 14.42
C GLY A 129 4.09 9.66 14.49
N GLN A 130 4.88 9.25 15.49
CA GLN A 130 6.21 9.83 15.74
C GLN A 130 7.30 9.17 14.90
N THR A 131 7.11 7.91 14.50
CA THR A 131 8.15 7.11 13.85
C THR A 131 7.82 6.85 12.37
N PRO A 132 8.67 7.26 11.42
CA PRO A 132 8.53 6.83 10.03
C PRO A 132 8.96 5.36 9.89
N HIS A 133 8.11 4.54 9.24
CA HIS A 133 8.45 3.17 8.92
C HIS A 133 8.99 3.06 7.50
N VAL A 134 9.99 2.21 7.32
CA VAL A 134 10.53 1.85 6.01
C VAL A 134 9.77 0.63 5.51
N TRP A 135 9.30 0.72 4.27
CA TRP A 135 8.58 -0.34 3.58
C TRP A 135 9.29 -0.65 2.27
N ARG A 136 9.30 -1.92 1.88
CA ARG A 136 9.62 -2.33 0.51
C ARG A 136 8.38 -2.90 -0.15
N LEU A 137 8.02 -2.42 -1.33
CA LEU A 137 7.02 -3.06 -2.19
C LEU A 137 7.67 -4.10 -3.11
N PHE A 138 6.86 -5.05 -3.58
CA PHE A 138 7.27 -6.07 -4.56
C PHE A 138 6.31 -6.05 -5.73
N ARG A 139 6.85 -5.90 -6.94
CA ARG A 139 6.03 -5.84 -8.17
C ARG A 139 5.66 -7.22 -8.68
N ASP A 140 6.56 -8.17 -8.47
CA ASP A 140 6.36 -9.55 -8.86
C ASP A 140 6.82 -10.52 -7.76
N LYS A 141 6.31 -11.74 -7.84
CA LYS A 141 6.55 -12.78 -6.84
C LYS A 141 7.99 -13.27 -6.84
N ALA A 142 8.62 -13.33 -8.01
CA ALA A 142 10.01 -13.76 -8.13
C ALA A 142 10.96 -12.79 -7.40
N GLU A 143 10.74 -11.48 -7.56
CA GLU A 143 11.43 -10.42 -6.83
C GLU A 143 11.28 -10.60 -5.32
N ALA A 144 10.06 -10.84 -4.84
CA ALA A 144 9.81 -11.07 -3.42
C ALA A 144 10.57 -12.30 -2.90
N ILE A 145 10.55 -13.42 -3.63
CA ILE A 145 11.24 -14.65 -3.21
C ILE A 145 12.75 -14.43 -3.10
N VAL A 146 13.37 -13.80 -4.11
CA VAL A 146 14.81 -13.52 -4.11
C VAL A 146 15.16 -12.59 -2.97
N TYR A 147 14.49 -11.44 -2.89
CA TYR A 147 14.81 -10.42 -1.89
C TYR A 147 14.61 -10.92 -0.47
N MET A 148 13.47 -11.55 -0.18
CA MET A 148 13.16 -12.06 1.17
C MET A 148 14.11 -13.19 1.56
N GLY A 149 14.50 -14.04 0.61
CA GLY A 149 15.45 -15.12 0.84
C GLY A 149 16.88 -14.65 1.13
N GLU A 150 17.31 -13.54 0.51
CA GLU A 150 18.62 -12.92 0.73
C GLU A 150 18.63 -12.03 1.98
N TYR A 151 17.62 -11.16 2.15
CA TYR A 151 17.59 -10.15 3.21
C TYR A 151 17.33 -10.77 4.59
N TYR A 152 16.41 -11.74 4.70
CA TYR A 152 16.10 -12.40 5.98
C TYR A 152 16.84 -13.74 6.17
N GLY A 153 17.65 -14.15 5.19
CA GLY A 153 18.54 -15.30 5.32
C GLY A 153 17.81 -16.60 5.71
N LYS A 154 18.12 -17.16 6.88
CA LYS A 154 17.55 -18.45 7.36
C LYS A 154 16.13 -18.34 7.91
N ASP A 155 15.55 -17.14 7.99
CA ASP A 155 14.16 -16.97 8.41
C ASP A 155 13.22 -17.66 7.42
N SER A 156 12.56 -18.72 7.89
CA SER A 156 11.58 -19.45 7.07
C SER A 156 10.32 -18.62 6.86
N GLU A 157 9.92 -17.75 7.80
CA GLU A 157 8.65 -17.02 7.72
C GLU A 157 8.65 -16.00 6.58
N ALA A 158 9.76 -15.27 6.40
CA ALA A 158 9.94 -14.33 5.29
C ALA A 158 9.85 -15.01 3.92
N ARG A 159 10.45 -16.20 3.81
CA ARG A 159 10.44 -17.01 2.59
C ARG A 159 9.06 -17.61 2.32
N ASP A 160 8.44 -18.18 3.34
CA ASP A 160 7.12 -18.78 3.26
C ASP A 160 6.08 -17.71 2.87
N TRP A 161 6.19 -16.50 3.43
CA TRP A 161 5.37 -15.36 3.03
C TRP A 161 5.53 -15.05 1.54
N ALA A 162 6.77 -14.90 1.04
CA ALA A 162 7.01 -14.59 -0.37
C ALA A 162 6.48 -15.70 -1.30
N GLN A 163 6.62 -16.96 -0.91
CA GLN A 163 6.10 -18.11 -1.64
C GLN A 163 4.56 -18.18 -1.61
N SER A 164 3.94 -17.65 -0.56
CA SER A 164 2.47 -17.64 -0.39
C SER A 164 1.76 -16.55 -1.21
N LEU A 165 2.50 -15.60 -1.82
CA LEU A 165 1.89 -14.54 -2.63
C LEU A 165 0.98 -15.14 -3.70
N PRO A 166 -0.28 -14.66 -3.82
CA PRO A 166 -1.33 -15.34 -4.58
C PRO A 166 -1.23 -15.19 -6.10
N VAL A 167 -0.33 -14.31 -6.56
CA VAL A 167 -0.18 -13.89 -7.96
C VAL A 167 1.29 -13.66 -8.28
N GLU A 168 1.64 -13.80 -9.54
CA GLU A 168 2.99 -13.56 -10.06
C GLU A 168 3.26 -12.06 -10.27
N GLY A 169 2.23 -11.24 -10.51
CA GLY A 169 2.39 -9.81 -10.75
C GLY A 169 1.06 -9.04 -10.78
N PHE A 170 1.15 -7.71 -10.99
CA PHE A 170 0.01 -6.79 -10.87
C PHE A 170 -1.11 -7.05 -11.88
N ASP A 171 -0.80 -7.34 -13.14
CA ASP A 171 -1.83 -7.63 -14.15
C ASP A 171 -2.69 -8.83 -13.74
N GLU A 172 -2.07 -9.86 -13.17
CA GLU A 172 -2.76 -11.03 -12.66
C GLU A 172 -3.56 -10.71 -11.39
N LEU A 173 -3.04 -9.85 -10.52
CA LEU A 173 -3.77 -9.34 -9.35
C LEU A 173 -5.09 -8.68 -9.79
N VAL A 174 -5.02 -7.77 -10.75
CA VAL A 174 -6.19 -7.07 -11.29
C VAL A 174 -7.13 -8.04 -12.01
N ALA A 175 -6.62 -8.99 -12.78
CA ALA A 175 -7.44 -9.94 -13.51
C ALA A 175 -8.21 -10.91 -12.60
N ARG A 176 -7.58 -11.36 -11.49
CA ARG A 176 -8.16 -12.35 -10.59
C ARG A 176 -9.06 -11.72 -9.52
N TYR A 177 -8.64 -10.59 -8.95
CA TYR A 177 -9.30 -9.99 -7.79
C TYR A 177 -10.02 -8.67 -8.09
N GLY A 178 -9.76 -8.08 -9.26
CA GLY A 178 -10.33 -6.81 -9.66
C GLY A 178 -11.74 -6.94 -10.21
N GLN A 179 -12.66 -6.15 -9.66
CA GLN A 179 -14.01 -5.98 -10.18
C GLN A 179 -14.10 -4.64 -10.89
N LYS A 180 -14.34 -4.68 -12.21
CA LYS A 180 -14.66 -3.46 -12.97
C LYS A 180 -16.03 -2.97 -12.54
N ALA A 181 -16.13 -1.68 -12.27
CA ALA A 181 -17.37 -1.01 -11.89
C ALA A 181 -17.95 -0.20 -13.05
#